data_AF-A0A194X2F0-F1
#
_entry.id   AF-A0A194X2F0-F1
#
_cell.length_a   1.000
_cell.length_b   1.000
_cell.length_c   1.000
_cell.angle_alpha   90.00
_cell.angle_beta   90.00
_cell.angle_gamma   90.00
#
_symmetry.space_group_name_H-M   'P 1'
#
loop_
_entity.id
_entity.type
_entity.pdbx_description
1 polymer ?
#
loop_
_entity_poly.entity_id
_entity_poly.type
_entity_poly.pdbx_seq_one_letter_code
_entity_poly.pdbx_strand_id
1 'polypeptide(L)'
;MSLSLGVIGFMFVFAYLPQLAVLVFVNGPLAAFTTILLTLSESSTLINLISRTFLLQDALVDIFDGVLVARRQTGVLAEGRQLKSGNFNDPIAKLGKLIKSPFEKFTPTAVVRYVMYLPLNFIPVVGTVIFVLLQGRTRGRSVHARYFQLKKWTNSEREDWLKENTAPYTAFGTVATLLELIPFASILFSFTNTVGAALWAADIESNNTQMTEMSDPRSRGEAKKDE
;
A
#
# COMPACT_ATOMS: atom_id res chain seq x y z
N MET A 1 18.28 13.27 6.59
CA MET A 1 19.69 12.89 6.86
C MET A 1 19.83 11.43 7.29
N SER A 2 18.96 10.90 8.16
CA SER A 2 18.98 9.47 8.55
C SER A 2 18.77 8.51 7.36
N LEU A 3 17.80 8.81 6.48
CA LEU A 3 17.52 7.99 5.29
C LEU A 3 18.73 7.90 4.35
N SER A 4 19.37 9.04 4.04
CA SER A 4 20.50 9.09 3.12
C SER A 4 21.71 8.33 3.65
N LEU A 5 22.04 8.48 4.94
CA LEU A 5 23.13 7.71 5.55
C LEU A 5 22.84 6.20 5.55
N GLY A 6 21.60 5.80 5.86
CA GLY A 6 21.21 4.40 5.86
C GLY A 6 21.27 3.77 4.46
N VAL A 7 20.77 4.47 3.44
CA VAL A 7 20.78 3.98 2.05
C VAL A 7 22.22 3.90 1.51
N ILE A 8 23.05 4.92 1.75
CA ILE A 8 24.45 4.91 1.33
C ILE A 8 25.19 3.76 2.02
N GLY A 9 25.07 3.62 3.34
CA GLY A 9 25.70 2.52 4.08
C GLY A 9 25.27 1.14 3.56
N PHE A 10 23.98 0.95 3.30
CA PHE A 10 23.46 -0.28 2.70
C PHE A 10 24.04 -0.55 1.31
N MET A 11 24.06 0.45 0.42
CA MET A 11 24.63 0.33 -0.93
C MET A 11 26.13 0.02 -0.89
N PHE A 12 26.88 0.60 0.05
CA PHE A 12 28.31 0.30 0.20
C PHE A 12 28.59 -1.11 0.77
N VAL A 13 27.66 -1.71 1.52
CA VAL A 13 27.82 -3.09 2.00
C VAL A 13 27.41 -4.10 0.92
N PHE A 14 26.29 -3.86 0.24
CA PHE A 14 25.68 -4.85 -0.64
C PHE A 14 26.00 -4.67 -2.13
N ALA A 15 26.14 -3.43 -2.62
CA ALA A 15 26.36 -3.15 -4.05
C ALA A 15 27.85 -2.94 -4.35
N TYR A 16 28.58 -2.22 -3.49
CA TYR A 16 29.98 -1.85 -3.74
C TYR A 16 30.93 -3.05 -3.87
N LEU A 17 30.86 -4.03 -2.96
CA LEU A 17 31.75 -5.20 -2.98
C LEU A 17 31.58 -6.05 -4.26
N PRO A 18 30.35 -6.45 -4.66
CA PRO A 18 30.13 -7.12 -5.94
C PRO A 18 30.47 -6.26 -7.16
N GLN A 19 30.11 -4.97 -7.17
CA GLN A 19 30.42 -4.07 -8.29
C GLN A 19 31.94 -3.89 -8.47
N LEU A 20 32.66 -3.68 -7.37
CA LEU A 20 34.12 -3.54 -7.38
C LEU A 20 34.78 -4.82 -7.91
N ALA A 21 34.32 -5.99 -7.44
CA ALA A 21 34.86 -7.27 -7.88
C ALA A 21 34.76 -7.41 -9.41
N VAL A 22 33.64 -7.02 -10.02
CA VAL A 22 33.47 -7.04 -11.48
C VAL A 22 34.30 -5.95 -12.17
N LEU A 23 34.26 -4.72 -11.67
CA LEU A 23 34.92 -3.57 -12.29
C LEU A 23 36.44 -3.62 -12.22
N VAL A 24 37.02 -4.29 -11.22
CA VAL A 24 38.48 -4.50 -11.11
C VAL A 24 39.01 -5.33 -12.26
N PHE A 25 38.25 -6.32 -12.75
CA PHE A 25 38.66 -7.12 -13.93
C PHE A 25 38.65 -6.31 -15.24
N VAL A 26 37.80 -5.27 -15.33
CA VAL A 26 37.62 -4.49 -16.56
C VAL A 26 38.49 -3.23 -16.58
N ASN A 27 38.53 -2.49 -15.46
CA ASN A 27 39.13 -1.15 -15.36
C ASN A 27 40.41 -1.10 -14.51
N GLY A 28 40.86 -2.25 -13.98
CA GLY A 28 42.09 -2.34 -13.20
C GLY A 28 42.05 -1.49 -11.90
N PRO A 29 43.18 -0.89 -11.48
CA PRO A 29 43.28 -0.17 -10.21
C PRO A 29 42.34 1.04 -10.07
N LEU A 30 41.93 1.64 -11.19
CA LEU A 30 41.00 2.78 -11.21
C LEU A 30 39.55 2.38 -10.89
N ALA A 31 39.25 1.07 -10.89
CA ALA A 31 37.93 0.53 -10.57
C ALA A 31 37.42 0.97 -9.19
N ALA A 32 38.31 1.14 -8.21
CA ALA A 32 37.91 1.59 -6.87
C ALA A 32 37.23 2.97 -6.91
N PHE A 33 37.79 3.91 -7.68
CA PHE A 33 37.26 5.27 -7.78
C PHE A 33 35.96 5.32 -8.59
N THR A 34 35.91 4.61 -9.72
CA THR A 34 34.70 4.58 -10.57
C THR A 34 33.54 3.87 -9.87
N THR A 35 33.82 2.83 -9.08
CA THR A 35 32.80 2.14 -8.28
C THR A 35 32.23 3.06 -7.19
N ILE A 36 33.07 3.86 -6.50
CA ILE A 36 32.58 4.83 -5.50
C ILE A 36 31.58 5.80 -6.15
N LEU A 37 31.93 6.37 -7.30
CA LEU A 37 31.05 7.32 -8.00
C LEU A 37 29.74 6.66 -8.46
N LEU A 38 29.82 5.44 -8.98
CA LEU A 38 28.65 4.68 -9.42
C LEU A 38 27.71 4.34 -8.25
N THR A 39 28.26 3.79 -7.16
CA THR A 39 27.49 3.46 -5.95
C THR A 39 26.85 4.71 -5.35
N LEU A 40 27.53 5.87 -5.36
CA LEU A 40 26.95 7.14 -4.92
C LEU A 40 25.81 7.62 -5.84
N SER A 41 25.96 7.49 -7.16
CA SER A 41 24.92 7.85 -8.13
C SER A 41 23.68 6.97 -7.96
N GLU A 42 23.85 5.65 -7.85
CA GLU A 42 22.77 4.69 -7.59
C GLU A 42 22.09 4.95 -6.25
N SER A 43 22.88 5.25 -5.20
CA SER A 43 22.36 5.65 -3.90
C SER A 43 21.49 6.91 -4.01
N SER A 44 21.90 7.91 -4.80
CA SER A 44 21.13 9.14 -4.98
C SER A 44 19.78 8.89 -5.68
N THR A 45 19.75 8.02 -6.69
CA THR A 45 18.51 7.60 -7.35
C THR A 45 17.60 6.86 -6.37
N LEU A 46 18.16 5.94 -5.59
CA LEU A 46 17.39 5.17 -4.60
C LEU A 46 16.84 6.07 -3.49
N ILE A 47 17.64 7.02 -2.97
CA ILE A 47 17.20 8.02 -2.00
C ILE A 47 16.05 8.85 -2.58
N ASN A 48 16.17 9.33 -3.83
CA ASN A 48 15.11 10.08 -4.49
C ASN A 48 13.83 9.25 -4.64
N LEU A 49 13.94 7.99 -5.02
CA LEU A 49 12.79 7.08 -5.18
C LEU A 49 12.09 6.83 -3.84
N ILE A 50 12.86 6.53 -2.80
CA ILE A 50 12.33 6.29 -1.46
C ILE A 50 11.70 7.56 -0.89
N SER A 51 12.38 8.71 -1.02
CA SER A 51 11.88 10.00 -0.53
C SER A 51 10.56 10.36 -1.20
N ARG A 52 10.46 10.19 -2.53
CA ARG A 52 9.21 10.41 -3.27
C ARG A 52 8.11 9.47 -2.78
N THR A 53 8.43 8.21 -2.50
CA THR A 53 7.45 7.22 -2.05
C THR A 53 6.91 7.56 -0.65
N PHE A 54 7.78 7.94 0.30
CA PHE A 54 7.35 8.33 1.65
C PHE A 54 6.53 9.62 1.65
N LEU A 55 7.01 10.68 0.98
CA LEU A 55 6.29 11.94 0.88
C LEU A 55 4.93 11.78 0.18
N LEU A 56 4.87 10.90 -0.82
CA LEU A 56 3.62 10.57 -1.47
C LEU A 56 2.62 9.95 -0.48
N GLN A 57 3.03 8.99 0.34
CA GLN A 57 2.14 8.36 1.32
C GLN A 57 1.51 9.37 2.27
N ASP A 58 2.29 10.29 2.82
CA ASP A 58 1.78 11.35 3.71
C ASP A 58 0.78 12.25 2.98
N ALA A 59 1.12 12.69 1.76
CA ALA A 59 0.23 13.50 0.94
C ALA A 59 -1.08 12.78 0.56
N LEU A 60 -1.02 11.46 0.29
CA LEU A 60 -2.21 10.66 0.02
C LEU A 60 -3.11 10.58 1.26
N VAL A 61 -2.54 10.39 2.46
CA VAL A 61 -3.33 10.38 3.71
C VAL A 61 -4.01 11.74 3.94
N ASP A 62 -3.30 12.84 3.71
CA ASP A 62 -3.88 14.18 3.86
C ASP A 62 -5.01 14.45 2.86
N ILE A 63 -4.89 13.96 1.62
CA ILE A 63 -5.96 14.06 0.62
C ILE A 63 -7.15 13.19 1.02
N PHE A 64 -6.91 11.98 1.51
CA PHE A 64 -7.98 11.10 1.97
C PHE A 64 -8.80 11.77 3.09
N ASP A 65 -8.10 12.27 4.12
CA ASP A 65 -8.73 12.98 5.24
C ASP A 65 -9.42 14.28 4.75
N GLY A 66 -8.79 15.03 3.83
CA GLY A 66 -9.35 16.25 3.25
C GLY A 66 -10.66 16.02 2.49
N VAL A 67 -10.79 14.91 1.77
CA VAL A 67 -12.04 14.52 1.10
C VAL A 67 -13.13 14.18 2.10
N LEU A 68 -12.82 13.46 3.19
CA LEU A 68 -13.77 13.18 4.26
C LEU A 68 -14.29 14.47 4.92
N VAL A 69 -13.39 15.44 5.18
CA VAL A 69 -13.77 16.77 5.68
C VAL A 69 -14.72 17.47 4.70
N ALA A 70 -14.38 17.47 3.40
CA ALA A 70 -15.19 18.11 2.37
C ALA A 70 -16.60 17.50 2.25
N ARG A 71 -16.74 16.20 2.51
CA ARG A 71 -18.03 15.48 2.53
C ARG A 71 -18.77 15.57 3.87
N ARG A 72 -18.36 16.47 4.77
CA ARG A 72 -18.93 16.65 6.12
C ARG A 72 -18.88 15.40 7.00
N GLN A 73 -17.99 14.46 6.70
CA GLN A 73 -17.77 13.25 7.50
C GLN A 73 -16.76 13.51 8.64
N THR A 74 -16.93 14.62 9.35
CA THR A 74 -16.03 15.06 10.42
C THR A 74 -16.15 14.24 11.69
N GLY A 75 -17.27 13.53 11.91
CA GLY A 75 -17.46 12.62 13.05
C GLY A 75 -16.50 11.43 13.01
N VAL A 76 -16.28 10.84 11.83
CA VAL A 76 -15.32 9.74 11.61
C VAL A 76 -13.87 10.19 11.82
N LEU A 77 -13.58 11.47 11.56
CA LEU A 77 -12.26 12.07 11.79
C LEU A 77 -12.04 12.49 13.25
N ALA A 78 -13.10 12.88 13.97
CA ALA A 78 -13.05 13.32 15.36
C ALA A 78 -12.66 12.20 16.33
N GLU A 79 -12.95 10.94 15.99
CA GLU A 79 -12.51 9.79 16.79
C GLU A 79 -11.07 9.34 16.50
N GLY A 80 -10.56 9.62 15.29
CA GLY A 80 -9.23 9.24 14.82
C GLY A 80 -8.14 10.32 14.96
N ARG A 81 -8.51 11.59 15.18
CA ARG A 81 -7.61 12.68 15.55
C ARG A 81 -8.10 13.34 16.85
N GLN A 82 -7.30 13.29 17.92
CA GLN A 82 -7.39 14.35 18.92
C GLN A 82 -6.91 15.63 18.24
N LEU A 83 -7.84 16.52 17.87
CA LEU A 83 -7.49 17.90 17.59
C LEU A 83 -7.03 18.55 18.89
N LYS A 84 -5.75 18.41 19.25
CA LYS A 84 -5.08 19.26 20.24
C LYS A 84 -3.60 19.46 19.92
N SER A 85 -3.28 20.74 19.73
CA SER A 85 -1.98 21.39 19.88
C SER A 85 -1.12 20.77 20.99
N GLY A 86 0.09 20.27 20.67
CA GLY A 86 1.03 19.79 21.69
C GLY A 86 2.16 18.90 21.16
N ASN A 87 3.38 19.18 21.62
CA ASN A 87 4.67 18.81 21.03
C ASN A 87 5.30 17.55 21.66
N PHE A 88 5.30 16.39 20.99
CA PHE A 88 6.08 15.20 21.42
C PHE A 88 6.60 14.34 20.25
N ASN A 89 7.93 14.29 20.13
CA ASN A 89 8.75 13.59 19.13
C ASN A 89 8.97 12.11 19.47
N ASP A 90 8.28 11.17 18.81
CA ASP A 90 8.87 9.95 18.20
C ASP A 90 7.85 8.80 18.05
N PRO A 91 7.34 8.54 16.82
CA PRO A 91 6.40 7.45 16.52
C PRO A 91 7.01 6.03 16.51
N ILE A 92 8.34 5.91 16.49
CA ILE A 92 9.07 4.66 16.27
C ILE A 92 9.21 3.81 17.54
N ALA A 93 9.17 4.43 18.72
CA ALA A 93 9.28 3.73 20.01
C ALA A 93 8.04 2.86 20.34
N LYS A 94 6.96 2.96 19.56
CA LYS A 94 5.71 2.19 19.77
C LYS A 94 5.66 0.84 19.05
N LEU A 95 6.69 0.42 18.33
CA LEU A 95 6.67 -0.84 17.58
C LEU A 95 7.55 -1.92 18.24
N GLY A 96 6.90 -2.86 18.93
CA GLY A 96 7.53 -4.08 19.44
C GLY A 96 7.85 -5.11 18.33
N LYS A 97 8.60 -6.17 18.69
CA LYS A 97 9.12 -7.20 17.76
C LYS A 97 8.04 -8.09 17.13
N LEU A 98 8.26 -8.43 15.86
CA LEU A 98 7.52 -9.44 15.08
C LEU A 98 7.74 -10.85 15.65
N ILE A 99 6.66 -11.52 16.06
CA ILE A 99 6.65 -12.91 16.57
C ILE A 99 5.63 -13.74 15.76
N LYS A 100 5.89 -13.99 14.48
CA LYS A 100 5.62 -15.29 13.80
C LYS A 100 5.88 -15.22 12.30
N SER A 101 6.48 -16.30 11.81
CA SER A 101 6.77 -16.59 10.41
C SER A 101 5.47 -16.88 9.61
N PRO A 102 5.30 -16.31 8.38
CA PRO A 102 4.06 -16.37 7.60
C PRO A 102 4.01 -17.53 6.59
N PHE A 103 4.61 -18.69 6.88
CA PHE A 103 4.50 -19.84 5.97
C PHE A 103 3.28 -20.70 6.33
N GLU A 104 2.17 -20.46 5.63
CA GLU A 104 1.06 -21.40 5.58
C GLU A 104 1.49 -22.71 4.92
N LYS A 105 1.13 -23.82 5.55
CA LYS A 105 1.52 -25.18 5.19
C LYS A 105 0.94 -25.52 3.80
N PHE A 106 1.82 -25.98 2.90
CA PHE A 106 1.47 -26.54 1.59
C PHE A 106 0.32 -27.53 1.72
N THR A 107 -0.82 -27.21 1.11
CA THR A 107 -2.00 -28.07 1.06
C THR A 107 -2.05 -28.79 -0.30
N PRO A 108 -2.39 -30.10 -0.38
CA PRO A 108 -2.45 -30.86 -1.64
C PRO A 108 -3.43 -30.31 -2.69
N THR A 109 -4.39 -29.50 -2.24
CA THR A 109 -5.32 -28.75 -3.11
C THR A 109 -4.61 -27.69 -3.96
N ALA A 110 -3.46 -27.16 -3.52
CA ALA A 110 -2.64 -26.25 -4.32
C ALA A 110 -2.01 -26.96 -5.53
N VAL A 111 -1.64 -28.24 -5.40
CA VAL A 111 -1.06 -29.04 -6.49
C VAL A 111 -2.11 -29.38 -7.53
N VAL A 112 -3.30 -29.83 -7.12
CA VAL A 112 -4.42 -30.10 -8.05
C VAL A 112 -4.82 -28.83 -8.80
N ARG A 113 -4.87 -27.70 -8.08
CA ARG A 113 -5.14 -26.38 -8.66
C ARG A 113 -4.03 -25.92 -9.62
N TYR A 114 -2.76 -26.18 -9.28
CA TYR A 114 -1.62 -25.90 -10.15
C TYR A 114 -1.63 -26.73 -11.43
N VAL A 115 -1.94 -28.03 -11.35
CA VAL A 115 -2.10 -28.91 -12.51
C VAL A 115 -3.29 -28.46 -13.38
N MET A 116 -4.37 -27.98 -12.78
CA MET A 116 -5.53 -27.43 -13.49
C MET A 116 -5.25 -26.07 -14.17
N TYR A 117 -4.33 -25.26 -13.62
CA TYR A 117 -3.87 -23.98 -14.20
C TYR A 117 -2.64 -24.13 -15.12
N LEU A 118 -2.08 -25.32 -15.25
CA LEU A 118 -0.92 -25.61 -16.11
C LEU A 118 -1.22 -25.39 -17.61
N PRO A 119 -2.40 -25.76 -18.15
CA PRO A 119 -2.79 -25.39 -19.51
C PRO A 119 -2.97 -23.87 -19.70
N LEU A 120 -3.21 -23.13 -18.61
CA LEU A 120 -3.48 -21.69 -18.63
C LEU A 120 -2.20 -20.85 -18.72
N ASN A 121 -1.04 -21.43 -18.42
CA ASN A 121 0.27 -20.80 -18.57
C ASN A 121 0.79 -20.77 -20.01
N PHE A 122 0.17 -21.52 -20.94
CA PHE A 122 0.58 -21.55 -22.36
C PHE A 122 0.01 -20.41 -23.20
N ILE A 123 -0.81 -19.53 -22.62
CA ILE A 123 -1.35 -18.35 -23.29
C ILE A 123 -0.76 -17.10 -22.62
N PRO A 124 0.33 -16.50 -23.15
CA PRO A 124 0.68 -15.14 -22.80
C PRO A 124 -0.58 -14.28 -22.96
N VAL A 125 -0.90 -13.48 -21.93
CA VAL A 125 -2.16 -12.73 -21.68
C VAL A 125 -2.95 -13.28 -20.48
N VAL A 126 -3.28 -14.57 -20.38
CA VAL A 126 -4.16 -15.05 -19.28
C VAL A 126 -3.44 -15.03 -17.92
N GLY A 127 -2.16 -15.41 -17.88
CA GLY A 127 -1.32 -15.30 -16.68
C GLY A 127 -1.22 -13.86 -16.18
N THR A 128 -1.08 -12.89 -17.10
CA THR A 128 -1.03 -11.45 -16.77
C THR A 128 -2.37 -10.97 -16.22
N VAL A 129 -3.48 -11.39 -16.81
CA VAL A 129 -4.83 -11.02 -16.33
C VAL A 129 -5.08 -11.55 -14.91
N ILE A 130 -4.74 -12.82 -14.65
CA ILE A 130 -4.87 -13.40 -13.31
C ILE A 130 -3.96 -12.69 -12.31
N PHE A 131 -2.72 -12.41 -12.69
CA PHE A 131 -1.78 -11.67 -11.85
C PHE A 131 -2.32 -10.28 -11.49
N VAL A 132 -2.85 -9.54 -12.47
CA VAL A 132 -3.46 -8.22 -12.27
C VAL A 132 -4.72 -8.31 -11.38
N LEU A 133 -5.54 -9.36 -11.52
CA LEU A 133 -6.71 -9.57 -10.66
C LEU A 133 -6.32 -9.90 -9.21
N LEU A 134 -5.31 -10.74 -8.99
CA LEU A 134 -4.81 -11.09 -7.65
C LEU A 134 -4.13 -9.89 -6.98
N GLN A 135 -3.33 -9.13 -7.73
CA GLN A 135 -2.74 -7.88 -7.28
C GLN A 135 -3.85 -6.85 -6.99
N GLY A 136 -4.85 -6.74 -7.87
CA GLY A 136 -6.00 -5.87 -7.70
C GLY A 136 -6.79 -6.20 -6.45
N ARG A 137 -7.06 -7.48 -6.15
CA ARG A 137 -7.69 -7.90 -4.89
C ARG A 137 -6.90 -7.44 -3.68
N THR A 138 -5.58 -7.66 -3.69
CA THR A 138 -4.71 -7.28 -2.57
C THR A 138 -4.66 -5.76 -2.39
N ARG A 139 -4.52 -5.02 -3.50
CA ARG A 139 -4.53 -3.55 -3.54
C ARG A 139 -5.86 -3.00 -3.05
N GLY A 140 -6.97 -3.56 -3.52
CA GLY A 140 -8.32 -3.22 -3.12
C GLY A 140 -8.48 -3.24 -1.62
N ARG A 141 -8.09 -4.35 -0.97
CA ARG A 141 -8.17 -4.50 0.50
C ARG A 141 -7.40 -3.43 1.28
N SER A 142 -6.36 -2.82 0.68
CA SER A 142 -5.58 -1.75 1.29
C SER A 142 -6.20 -0.36 1.14
N VAL A 143 -7.17 -0.19 0.24
CA VAL A 143 -7.65 1.15 -0.17
C VAL A 143 -8.35 1.91 0.96
N HIS A 144 -9.05 1.19 1.85
CA HIS A 144 -9.72 1.75 3.01
C HIS A 144 -8.95 1.55 4.31
N ALA A 145 -7.65 1.23 4.25
CA ALA A 145 -6.83 1.08 5.46
C ALA A 145 -6.92 2.33 6.37
N ARG A 146 -6.91 3.54 5.77
CA ARG A 146 -7.09 4.80 6.50
C ARG A 146 -8.48 4.93 7.13
N TYR A 147 -9.53 4.58 6.38
CA TYR A 147 -10.90 4.58 6.88
C TYR A 147 -11.09 3.63 8.07
N PHE A 148 -10.61 2.38 7.96
CA PHE A 148 -10.67 1.40 9.05
C PHE A 148 -9.87 1.85 10.28
N GLN A 149 -8.75 2.55 10.06
CA GLN A 149 -7.97 3.15 11.13
C GLN A 149 -8.75 4.25 11.85
N LEU A 150 -9.40 5.15 11.11
CA LEU A 150 -10.23 6.23 11.67
C LEU A 150 -11.40 5.67 12.49
N LYS A 151 -12.04 4.59 12.00
CA LYS A 151 -13.10 3.86 12.71
C LYS A 151 -12.60 2.97 13.86
N LYS A 152 -11.28 2.87 14.08
CA LYS A 152 -10.66 1.98 15.08
C LYS A 152 -11.15 0.54 14.98
N TRP A 153 -11.31 0.02 13.76
CA TRP A 153 -11.67 -1.37 13.56
C TRP A 153 -10.51 -2.28 13.97
N THR A 154 -10.85 -3.37 14.65
CA THR A 154 -9.91 -4.47 14.91
C THR A 154 -9.60 -5.21 13.62
N ASN A 155 -8.50 -5.97 13.62
CA ASN A 155 -8.15 -6.79 12.45
C ASN A 155 -9.28 -7.79 12.10
N SER A 156 -10.00 -8.33 13.09
CA SER A 156 -11.12 -9.25 12.81
C SER A 156 -12.26 -8.54 12.08
N GLU A 157 -12.71 -7.40 12.60
CA GLU A 157 -13.80 -6.61 12.00
C GLU A 157 -13.47 -6.19 10.56
N ARG A 158 -12.22 -5.77 10.33
CA ARG A 158 -11.73 -5.45 8.98
C ARG A 158 -11.79 -6.65 8.06
N GLU A 159 -11.30 -7.81 8.51
CA GLU A 159 -11.28 -9.02 7.69
C GLU A 159 -12.69 -9.50 7.35
N ASP A 160 -13.61 -9.45 8.31
CA ASP A 160 -14.99 -9.89 8.11
C ASP A 160 -15.74 -8.95 7.14
N TRP A 161 -15.56 -7.63 7.30
CA TRP A 161 -16.05 -6.65 6.33
C TRP A 161 -15.48 -6.87 4.92
N LEU A 162 -14.17 -7.06 4.79
CA LEU A 162 -13.54 -7.27 3.48
C LEU A 162 -13.96 -8.58 2.83
N LYS A 163 -14.28 -9.62 3.63
CA LYS A 163 -14.83 -10.88 3.11
C LYS A 163 -16.22 -10.67 2.52
N GLU A 164 -17.12 -10.02 3.26
CA GLU A 164 -18.47 -9.70 2.80
C GLU A 164 -18.45 -8.82 1.54
N ASN A 165 -17.46 -7.93 1.45
CA ASN A 165 -17.37 -6.91 0.42
C ASN A 165 -16.29 -7.19 -0.62
N THR A 166 -15.90 -8.45 -0.84
CA THR A 166 -14.74 -8.79 -1.68
C THR A 166 -14.83 -8.25 -3.12
N ALA A 167 -16.02 -8.31 -3.74
CA ALA A 167 -16.21 -7.96 -5.14
C ALA A 167 -15.90 -6.49 -5.47
N PRO A 168 -16.52 -5.49 -4.83
CA PRO A 168 -16.22 -4.07 -5.11
C PRO A 168 -14.78 -3.69 -4.75
N TYR A 169 -14.20 -4.24 -3.68
CA TYR A 169 -12.79 -4.01 -3.35
C TYR A 169 -11.86 -4.57 -4.43
N THR A 170 -12.16 -5.77 -4.96
CA THR A 170 -11.36 -6.36 -6.04
C THR A 170 -11.48 -5.54 -7.32
N ALA A 171 -12.69 -5.13 -7.70
CA ALA A 171 -12.90 -4.30 -8.90
C ALA A 171 -12.16 -2.96 -8.80
N PHE A 172 -12.32 -2.24 -7.69
CA PHE A 172 -11.62 -0.98 -7.43
C PHE A 172 -10.11 -1.18 -7.50
N GLY A 173 -9.59 -2.17 -6.77
CA GLY A 173 -8.16 -2.41 -6.70
C GLY A 173 -7.56 -2.85 -8.04
N THR A 174 -8.30 -3.59 -8.86
CA THR A 174 -7.88 -3.94 -10.22
C THR A 174 -7.76 -2.71 -11.12
N VAL A 175 -8.78 -1.84 -11.15
CA VAL A 175 -8.74 -0.60 -11.95
C VAL A 175 -7.63 0.33 -11.45
N ALA A 176 -7.52 0.51 -10.13
CA ALA A 176 -6.46 1.32 -9.51
C ALA A 176 -5.06 0.80 -9.90
N THR A 177 -4.86 -0.52 -9.84
CA THR A 177 -3.60 -1.16 -10.25
C THR A 177 -3.32 -0.89 -11.73
N LEU A 178 -4.30 -1.07 -12.62
CA LEU A 178 -4.15 -0.84 -14.05
C LEU A 178 -3.77 0.62 -14.38
N LEU A 179 -4.37 1.59 -13.69
CA LEU A 179 -4.03 3.00 -13.85
C LEU A 179 -2.62 3.32 -13.33
N GLU A 180 -2.21 2.70 -12.22
CA GLU A 180 -0.88 2.87 -11.64
C GLU A 180 0.23 2.15 -12.43
N LEU A 181 -0.11 1.26 -13.38
CA LEU A 181 0.87 0.65 -14.30
C LEU A 181 1.46 1.65 -15.30
N ILE A 182 0.79 2.78 -15.56
CA ILE A 182 1.27 3.78 -16.52
C ILE A 182 2.47 4.53 -15.91
N PRO A 183 3.69 4.39 -16.45
CA PRO A 183 4.85 5.07 -15.92
C PRO A 183 4.64 6.59 -15.97
N PHE A 184 5.19 7.32 -14.99
CA PHE A 184 5.05 8.77 -14.80
C PHE A 184 3.64 9.26 -14.42
N ALA A 185 2.57 8.68 -14.97
CA ALA A 185 1.19 8.98 -14.60
C ALA A 185 0.75 8.28 -13.30
N SER A 186 1.47 7.22 -12.88
CA SER A 186 1.17 6.45 -11.67
C SER A 186 1.03 7.29 -10.41
N ILE A 187 1.81 8.36 -10.28
CA ILE A 187 1.73 9.30 -9.15
C ILE A 187 0.39 10.05 -9.18
N LEU A 188 0.00 10.57 -10.35
CA LEU A 188 -1.29 11.27 -10.52
C LEU A 188 -2.46 10.32 -10.25
N PHE A 189 -2.41 9.10 -10.78
CA PHE A 189 -3.44 8.10 -10.53
C PHE A 189 -3.48 7.65 -9.07
N SER A 190 -2.35 7.62 -8.35
CA SER A 190 -2.35 7.36 -6.89
C SER A 190 -3.18 8.39 -6.13
N PHE A 191 -3.09 9.68 -6.52
CA PHE A 191 -3.92 10.74 -5.96
C PHE A 191 -5.40 10.55 -6.32
N THR A 192 -5.72 10.32 -7.59
CA THR A 192 -7.11 10.09 -8.04
C THR A 192 -7.74 8.87 -7.38
N ASN A 193 -6.99 7.76 -7.29
CA ASN A 193 -7.42 6.54 -6.60
C ASN A 193 -7.69 6.82 -5.11
N THR A 194 -6.86 7.64 -4.47
CA THR A 194 -7.04 8.00 -3.06
C THR A 194 -8.26 8.89 -2.85
N VAL A 195 -8.53 9.85 -3.74
CA VAL A 195 -9.76 10.64 -3.73
C VAL A 195 -10.98 9.73 -3.93
N GLY A 196 -10.94 8.82 -4.91
CA GLY A 196 -12.02 7.86 -5.16
C GLY A 196 -12.30 6.97 -3.96
N ALA A 197 -11.25 6.48 -3.29
CA ALA A 197 -11.37 5.69 -2.07
C ALA A 197 -12.00 6.50 -0.92
N ALA A 198 -11.60 7.75 -0.74
CA ALA A 198 -12.15 8.60 0.31
C ALA A 198 -13.62 8.96 0.05
N LEU A 199 -13.98 9.21 -1.22
CA LEU A 199 -15.37 9.40 -1.63
C LEU A 199 -16.21 8.14 -1.37
N TRP A 200 -15.67 6.97 -1.72
CA TRP A 200 -16.34 5.70 -1.46
C TRP A 200 -16.55 5.46 0.05
N ALA A 201 -15.53 5.71 0.87
CA ALA A 201 -15.66 5.66 2.33
C ALA A 201 -16.73 6.65 2.86
N ALA A 202 -16.79 7.88 2.32
CA ALA A 202 -17.82 8.85 2.69
C ALA A 202 -19.24 8.42 2.29
N ASP A 203 -19.39 7.71 1.17
CA ASP A 203 -20.67 7.16 0.72
C ASP A 203 -21.13 5.99 1.61
N ILE A 204 -20.20 5.13 2.04
CA ILE A 204 -20.48 4.07 3.03
C ILE A 204 -21.00 4.69 4.35
N GLU A 205 -20.38 5.75 4.84
CA GLU A 205 -20.78 6.41 6.09
C GLU A 205 -22.12 7.16 5.96
N SER A 206 -22.41 7.74 4.80
CA SER A 206 -23.68 8.43 4.57
C SER A 206 -24.84 7.49 4.23
N ASN A 207 -24.63 6.16 4.24
CA ASN A 207 -25.58 5.18 3.71
C ASN A 207 -26.09 5.55 2.31
N ASN A 208 -25.26 6.23 1.52
CA ASN A 208 -25.63 6.70 0.20
C ASN A 208 -25.38 5.57 -0.80
N THR A 209 -26.45 4.91 -1.24
CA THR A 209 -26.43 3.69 -2.08
C THR A 209 -25.88 3.90 -3.50
N GLN A 210 -25.34 5.08 -3.83
CA GLN A 210 -24.91 5.41 -5.19
C GLN A 210 -23.64 4.66 -5.65
N MET A 211 -22.75 4.24 -4.73
CA MET A 211 -21.53 3.51 -5.08
C MET A 211 -21.53 2.04 -4.67
N THR A 212 -22.26 1.63 -3.62
CA THR A 212 -22.48 0.21 -3.28
C THR A 212 -23.59 0.07 -2.23
N GLU A 213 -24.35 -1.04 -2.22
CA GLU A 213 -25.25 -1.44 -1.11
C GLU A 213 -24.43 -1.88 0.11
N MET A 214 -23.63 -0.98 0.66
CA MET A 214 -22.65 -1.29 1.69
C MET A 214 -22.82 -0.27 2.82
N SER A 215 -23.41 -0.72 3.92
CA SER A 215 -23.64 0.09 5.12
C SER A 215 -22.72 -0.39 6.24
N ASP A 216 -22.06 0.54 6.93
CA ASP A 216 -21.24 0.22 8.10
C ASP A 216 -22.08 -0.54 9.16
N PRO A 217 -21.61 -1.70 9.70
CA PRO A 217 -22.36 -2.45 10.70
C PRO A 217 -22.57 -1.66 11.99
N ARG A 218 -21.67 -0.73 12.33
CA ARG A 218 -21.78 0.07 13.55
C ARG A 218 -22.85 1.16 13.43
N SER A 219 -22.95 1.85 12.29
CA SER A 219 -24.03 2.83 12.06
C SER A 219 -25.42 2.18 12.05
N ARG A 220 -25.54 0.93 11.58
CA ARG A 220 -26.80 0.16 11.62
C ARG A 220 -27.22 -0.22 13.05
N GLY A 221 -26.27 -0.37 13.97
CA GLY A 221 -26.53 -0.68 15.38
C GLY A 221 -26.97 0.53 16.20
N GLU A 222 -26.49 1.73 15.86
CA GLU A 222 -26.92 2.99 16.49
C GLU A 222 -28.35 3.37 16.09
N ALA A 223 -28.68 3.27 14.79
CA ALA A 223 -30.03 3.56 14.30
C ALA A 223 -31.13 2.66 14.92
N LYS A 224 -30.79 1.43 15.33
CA LYS A 224 -31.72 0.49 16.00
C LYS A 224 -31.88 0.72 17.51
N LYS A 225 -31.02 1.53 18.13
CA LYS A 225 -31.12 1.86 19.57
C LYS A 225 -31.96 3.10 19.84
N ASP A 226 -32.17 3.92 18.81
CA ASP A 226 -32.96 5.15 18.87
C ASP A 226 -34.43 4.95 18.44
N GLU A 227 -34.85 3.69 18.23
CA GLU A 227 -36.22 3.26 17.89
C GLU A 227 -36.80 2.39 19.03
#